data_AF-A0A4Q2DNR5-F1
#
_entry.id   AF-A0A4Q2DNR5-F1
#
_cell.length_a   1.000
_cell.length_b   1.000
_cell.length_c   1.000
_cell.angle_alpha   90.00
_cell.angle_beta   90.00
_cell.angle_gamma   90.00
#
_symmetry.space_group_name_H-M   'P 1'
#
loop_
_entity.id
_entity.type
_entity.pdbx_description
1 polymer ?
#
loop_
_entity_poly.entity_id
_entity_poly.type
_entity_poly.pdbx_seq_one_letter_code
_entity_poly.pdbx_strand_id
1 'polypeptide(L)'
;MFVPPEARATSPHDLILATSRSRAPVLRVFVPCSKLETDSESLVKCEQYLVETGLWDHLSTGDIVCNLGYVPPVEDGSSSDSDDPNASSGGGEFIMMRPSASSGLANSVNGGGSSASSQKWLLFNGHVLVPYTPPDLLPLDQPLNLPTPFYYAHIMPAFTNLSYVITQLPVCDDVPQLTLAYSSKKVPSPHSPNGFAMVKKYSWIARVVRLRTEADGEMGEGWFGEWILEGEGTPEGKQLLLNALKGYSLGHREWELVREKSGGGKLWLRYAAFA
;
A
#
# COMPACT_ATOMS: atom_id res chain seq x y z
N MET A 1 -1.28 28.24 -26.56
CA MET A 1 -1.79 28.14 -25.18
C MET A 1 -0.63 27.60 -24.36
N PHE A 2 0.04 28.46 -23.58
CA PHE A 2 1.19 28.09 -22.77
C PHE A 2 0.70 27.33 -21.53
N VAL A 3 1.16 26.09 -21.35
CA VAL A 3 0.94 25.34 -20.11
C VAL A 3 2.00 25.84 -19.11
N PRO A 4 1.61 26.42 -17.96
CA PRO A 4 2.57 26.86 -16.95
C PRO A 4 3.35 25.65 -16.38
N PRO A 5 4.57 25.87 -15.86
CA PRO A 5 5.38 24.79 -15.30
C PRO A 5 4.57 24.10 -14.21
N GLU A 6 4.41 22.77 -14.35
CA GLU A 6 3.62 21.91 -13.48
C GLU A 6 3.82 22.32 -12.02
N ALA A 7 2.75 22.78 -11.37
CA ALA A 7 2.73 22.93 -9.93
C ALA A 7 3.06 21.56 -9.35
N ARG A 8 4.32 21.39 -8.93
CA ARG A 8 4.76 20.14 -8.33
C ARG A 8 3.90 19.92 -7.11
N ALA A 9 3.12 18.85 -7.17
CA ALA A 9 2.32 18.49 -6.03
C ALA A 9 3.24 18.15 -4.86
N THR A 10 2.96 18.77 -3.72
CA THR A 10 3.72 18.66 -2.48
C THR A 10 3.01 17.82 -1.44
N SER A 11 1.71 17.60 -1.62
CA SER A 11 0.87 16.81 -0.72
C SER A 11 0.05 15.78 -1.49
N PRO A 12 -0.14 14.56 -0.96
CA PRO A 12 -1.09 13.58 -1.48
C PRO A 12 -2.49 14.14 -1.73
N HIS A 13 -2.86 15.20 -1.02
CA HIS A 13 -4.18 15.82 -1.07
C HIS A 13 -4.30 16.99 -2.06
N ASP A 14 -3.29 17.27 -2.88
CA ASP A 14 -3.38 18.35 -3.86
C ASP A 14 -4.46 18.04 -4.90
N LEU A 15 -5.25 19.05 -5.29
CA LEU A 15 -6.40 18.84 -6.18
C LEU A 15 -5.98 18.39 -7.59
N ILE A 16 -4.86 18.90 -8.10
CA ILE A 16 -4.30 18.49 -9.41
C ILE A 16 -4.09 16.97 -9.48
N LEU A 17 -3.75 16.42 -8.33
CA LEU A 17 -3.43 15.05 -8.09
C LEU A 17 -4.70 14.18 -7.96
N ALA A 18 -5.82 14.76 -7.52
CA ALA A 18 -7.14 14.10 -7.51
C ALA A 18 -7.75 13.95 -8.91
N THR A 19 -7.32 14.76 -9.89
CA THR A 19 -7.78 14.64 -11.29
C THR A 19 -7.05 13.55 -12.08
N SER A 20 -5.97 13.00 -11.52
CA SER A 20 -5.21 11.94 -12.19
C SER A 20 -5.89 10.59 -12.02
N ARG A 21 -6.07 9.86 -13.12
CA ARG A 21 -6.56 8.46 -13.11
C ARG A 21 -5.48 7.44 -12.74
N SER A 22 -4.21 7.85 -12.68
CA SER A 22 -3.08 6.94 -12.40
C SER A 22 -2.87 6.68 -10.89
N ARG A 23 -3.73 7.21 -10.04
CA ARG A 23 -3.63 7.06 -8.59
C ARG A 23 -5.00 7.25 -7.94
N ALA A 24 -5.17 6.72 -6.74
CA ALA A 24 -6.39 6.94 -5.99
C ALA A 24 -6.59 8.43 -5.68
N PRO A 25 -7.78 9.00 -5.92
CA PRO A 25 -8.14 10.30 -5.39
C PRO A 25 -8.24 10.20 -3.87
N VAL A 26 -7.93 11.32 -3.20
CA VAL A 26 -8.06 11.43 -1.74
C VAL A 26 -9.19 12.40 -1.44
N LEU A 27 -10.37 11.86 -1.16
CA LEU A 27 -11.51 12.61 -0.66
C LEU A 27 -11.31 12.90 0.83
N ARG A 28 -11.87 14.02 1.29
CA ARG A 28 -11.73 14.47 2.68
C ARG A 28 -13.10 14.54 3.32
N VAL A 29 -13.22 13.97 4.50
CA VAL A 29 -14.37 14.11 5.38
C VAL A 29 -13.91 14.57 6.75
N PHE A 30 -14.84 15.11 7.54
CA PHE A 30 -14.55 15.50 8.91
C PHE A 30 -15.60 14.91 9.85
N VAL A 31 -15.26 13.78 10.46
CA VAL A 31 -16.05 13.10 11.48
C VAL A 31 -15.17 12.92 12.70
N PRO A 32 -15.39 13.69 13.80
CA PRO A 32 -14.61 13.54 15.02
C PRO A 32 -14.69 12.11 15.56
N CYS A 33 -13.55 11.43 15.65
CA CYS A 33 -13.51 10.07 16.20
C CYS A 33 -12.11 9.68 16.68
N SER A 34 -12.04 8.75 17.64
CA SER A 34 -10.79 8.12 18.07
C SER A 34 -10.61 6.69 17.54
N LYS A 35 -11.63 6.13 16.89
CA LYS A 35 -11.61 4.78 16.33
C LYS A 35 -12.17 4.80 14.90
N LEU A 36 -11.40 4.18 14.01
CA LEU A 36 -11.78 3.86 12.63
C LEU A 36 -11.61 2.34 12.47
N GLU A 37 -12.61 1.60 12.90
CA GLU A 37 -12.65 0.14 12.81
C GLU A 37 -13.86 -0.26 11.95
N THR A 38 -13.82 -1.49 11.44
CA THR A 38 -14.97 -2.09 10.74
C THR A 38 -16.19 -2.02 11.65
N ASP A 39 -17.34 -1.63 11.08
CA ASP A 39 -18.63 -1.49 11.78
C ASP A 39 -18.68 -0.42 12.89
N SER A 40 -17.69 0.48 12.97
CA SER A 40 -17.73 1.59 13.93
C SER A 40 -18.74 2.67 13.52
N GLU A 41 -19.40 3.28 14.50
CA GLU A 41 -20.35 4.40 14.28
C GLU A 41 -19.69 5.57 13.51
N SER A 42 -18.39 5.81 13.75
CA SER A 42 -17.60 6.82 13.05
C SER A 42 -17.52 6.57 11.55
N LEU A 43 -17.43 5.30 11.13
CA LEU A 43 -17.35 4.92 9.72
C LEU A 43 -18.70 5.16 9.04
N VAL A 44 -19.79 4.72 9.67
CA VAL A 44 -21.16 4.98 9.18
C VAL A 44 -21.42 6.48 9.02
N LYS A 45 -20.94 7.31 9.96
CA LYS A 45 -21.02 8.78 9.84
C LYS A 45 -20.19 9.33 8.67
N CYS A 46 -19.03 8.74 8.36
CA CYS A 46 -18.26 9.11 7.17
C CYS A 46 -19.04 8.80 5.88
N GLU A 47 -19.66 7.62 5.81
CA GLU A 47 -20.49 7.21 4.66
C GLU A 47 -21.70 8.13 4.51
N GLN A 48 -22.43 8.39 5.60
CA GLN A 48 -23.58 9.31 5.60
C GLN A 48 -23.16 10.71 5.14
N TYR A 49 -22.02 11.23 5.59
CA TYR A 49 -21.51 12.53 5.15
C TYR A 49 -21.27 12.55 3.63
N LEU A 50 -20.71 11.49 3.05
CA LEU A 50 -20.50 11.37 1.60
C LEU A 50 -21.83 11.29 0.83
N VAL A 51 -22.83 10.61 1.39
CA VAL A 51 -24.19 10.55 0.80
C VAL A 51 -24.86 11.92 0.83
N GLU A 52 -24.86 12.60 1.99
CA GLU A 52 -25.50 13.91 2.16
C GLU A 52 -24.86 15.00 1.29
N THR A 53 -23.57 14.88 1.01
CA THR A 53 -22.82 15.79 0.12
C THR A 53 -22.93 15.39 -1.36
N GLY A 54 -23.60 14.29 -1.68
CA GLY A 54 -23.76 13.78 -3.04
C GLY A 54 -22.47 13.22 -3.66
N LEU A 55 -21.43 12.96 -2.85
CA LEU A 55 -20.15 12.42 -3.32
C LEU A 55 -20.14 10.90 -3.41
N TRP A 56 -21.00 10.22 -2.64
CA TRP A 56 -21.08 8.76 -2.58
C TRP A 56 -21.26 8.12 -3.97
N ASP A 57 -22.22 8.62 -4.75
CA ASP A 57 -22.55 8.09 -6.08
C ASP A 57 -21.45 8.36 -7.13
N HIS A 58 -20.43 9.14 -6.77
CA HIS A 58 -19.27 9.43 -7.60
C HIS A 58 -18.04 8.60 -7.22
N LEU A 59 -18.08 7.84 -6.13
CA LEU A 59 -16.98 6.99 -5.71
C LEU A 59 -16.81 5.81 -6.67
N SER A 60 -15.56 5.56 -7.04
CA SER A 60 -15.15 4.35 -7.74
C SER A 60 -14.47 3.37 -6.79
N THR A 61 -14.60 2.07 -7.05
CA THR A 61 -13.89 1.04 -6.28
C THR A 61 -12.39 1.35 -6.24
N GLY A 62 -11.88 1.48 -5.03
CA GLY A 62 -10.50 1.81 -4.74
C GLY A 62 -10.23 3.27 -4.40
N ASP A 63 -11.21 4.17 -4.51
CA ASP A 63 -11.05 5.55 -4.06
C ASP A 63 -10.76 5.62 -2.55
N ILE A 64 -9.97 6.62 -2.14
CA ILE A 64 -9.58 6.80 -0.74
C ILE A 64 -10.33 7.97 -0.13
N VAL A 65 -10.81 7.76 1.08
CA VAL A 65 -11.36 8.79 1.97
C VAL A 65 -10.42 8.97 3.17
N CYS A 66 -10.07 10.21 3.45
CA CYS A 66 -9.30 10.62 4.62
C CYS A 66 -10.23 11.35 5.59
N ASN A 67 -10.43 10.77 6.78
CA ASN A 67 -11.17 11.43 7.84
C ASN A 67 -10.23 12.35 8.64
N LEU A 68 -10.35 13.65 8.43
CA LEU A 68 -9.57 14.68 9.10
C LEU A 68 -9.94 14.88 10.58
N GLY A 69 -11.08 14.34 11.01
CA GLY A 69 -11.52 14.32 12.41
C GLY A 69 -10.98 13.14 13.22
N TYR A 70 -10.21 12.23 12.60
CA TYR A 70 -9.64 11.09 13.29
C TYR A 70 -8.41 11.49 14.11
N VAL A 71 -8.48 11.22 15.41
CA VAL A 71 -7.37 11.40 16.35
C VAL A 71 -7.07 10.04 16.99
N PRO A 72 -6.00 9.34 16.56
CA PRO A 72 -5.62 8.07 17.17
C PRO A 72 -5.45 8.20 18.68
N PRO A 73 -5.85 7.20 19.49
CA PRO A 73 -5.54 7.19 20.90
C PRO A 73 -4.01 7.21 21.06
N VAL A 74 -3.53 8.01 22.01
CA VAL A 74 -2.12 7.94 22.43
C VAL A 74 -1.99 6.59 23.13
N GLU A 75 -1.13 5.71 22.63
CA GLU A 75 -0.73 4.55 23.41
C GLU A 75 0.01 5.11 24.63
N ASP A 76 -0.64 5.09 25.79
CA ASP A 76 0.01 5.39 27.06
C ASP A 76 1.10 4.34 27.22
N GLY A 77 2.32 4.69 26.80
CA GLY A 77 3.48 3.85 26.99
C GLY A 77 3.52 3.52 28.46
N SER A 78 3.35 2.23 28.76
CA SER A 78 3.44 1.69 30.11
C SER A 78 4.80 2.09 30.69
N SER A 79 4.87 3.27 31.31
CA SER A 79 5.98 3.69 32.12
C SER A 79 5.95 2.74 33.30
N SER A 80 6.84 1.77 33.28
CA SER A 80 7.16 1.00 34.47
C SER A 80 7.59 2.00 35.54
N ASP A 81 6.70 2.25 36.50
CA ASP A 81 6.99 2.97 37.73
C ASP A 81 8.11 2.24 38.46
N SER A 82 9.33 2.72 38.30
CA SER A 82 10.38 2.55 39.28
C SER A 82 10.29 3.74 40.23
N ASP A 83 9.71 3.50 41.41
CA ASP A 83 9.71 4.41 42.56
C ASP A 83 11.14 4.86 42.88
N ASP A 84 11.44 6.15 42.69
CA ASP A 84 12.63 6.79 43.24
C ASP A 84 12.22 8.10 43.93
N PRO A 85 12.23 8.16 45.28
CA PRO A 85 11.73 9.32 46.01
C PRO A 85 12.87 10.27 46.36
N ASN A 86 13.25 11.19 45.46
CA ASN A 86 13.94 12.41 45.87
C ASN A 86 14.02 13.48 44.77
N ALA A 87 13.26 14.56 44.90
CA ALA A 87 13.77 15.93 44.94
C ALA A 87 12.65 16.95 44.67
N SER A 88 12.63 17.92 45.56
CA SER A 88 11.71 19.04 45.71
C SER A 88 11.94 20.22 44.73
N SER A 89 10.84 20.97 44.54
CA SER A 89 10.75 22.43 44.33
C SER A 89 10.93 23.01 42.92
N GLY A 90 9.88 23.70 42.46
CA GLY A 90 10.02 24.83 41.53
C GLY A 90 8.80 25.19 40.69
N GLY A 91 7.97 26.11 41.18
CA GLY A 91 7.33 27.20 40.42
C GLY A 91 6.39 26.85 39.25
N GLY A 92 5.10 27.10 39.44
CA GLY A 92 4.15 27.20 38.33
C GLY A 92 4.36 28.49 37.53
N GLU A 93 4.17 28.42 36.21
CA GLU A 93 3.34 29.36 35.46
C GLU A 93 3.05 28.85 34.03
N PHE A 94 1.87 29.23 33.57
CA PHE A 94 1.17 28.88 32.33
C PHE A 94 2.03 28.95 31.05
N ILE A 95 2.10 27.85 30.28
CA ILE A 95 2.48 27.88 28.86
C ILE A 95 1.24 27.55 28.02
N MET A 96 0.67 28.57 27.37
CA MET A 96 -0.39 28.40 26.38
C MET A 96 0.15 27.60 25.18
N MET A 97 -0.40 26.41 24.92
CA MET A 97 -0.15 25.66 23.70
C MET A 97 -0.80 26.37 22.51
N ARG A 98 0.04 26.94 21.64
CA ARG A 98 -0.33 27.25 20.25
C ARG A 98 -0.37 25.94 19.45
N PRO A 99 -1.37 25.71 18.59
CA PRO A 99 -1.29 24.62 17.61
C PRO A 99 -0.27 25.01 16.54
N SER A 100 0.89 24.36 16.57
CA SER A 100 1.87 24.44 15.49
C SER A 100 1.33 23.72 14.27
N ALA A 101 1.17 24.47 13.18
CA ALA A 101 0.92 23.92 11.85
C ALA A 101 2.07 22.98 11.47
N SER A 102 1.78 21.70 11.29
CA SER A 102 2.72 20.71 10.77
C SER A 102 2.83 20.84 9.25
N SER A 103 3.54 21.87 8.80
CA SER A 103 4.20 21.86 7.49
C SER A 103 5.37 20.88 7.59
N GLY A 104 5.33 19.83 6.77
CA GLY A 104 6.31 18.75 6.79
C GLY A 104 7.74 19.20 6.55
N LEU A 105 8.68 18.45 7.11
CA LEU A 105 10.01 18.22 6.56
C LEU A 105 10.50 16.87 7.08
N ALA A 106 10.70 15.96 6.13
CA ALA A 106 11.34 14.68 6.33
C ALA A 106 12.84 14.88 6.62
N ASN A 107 13.30 14.37 7.76
CA ASN A 107 14.60 13.70 7.89
C ASN A 107 14.77 13.21 9.33
N SER A 108 14.73 11.90 9.54
CA SER A 108 15.52 11.29 10.62
C SER A 108 15.92 9.88 10.22
N VAL A 109 17.21 9.75 9.95
CA VAL A 109 17.94 8.50 9.78
C VAL A 109 18.29 7.99 11.19
N ASN A 110 17.99 6.71 11.43
CA ASN A 110 18.39 5.87 12.56
C ASN A 110 17.67 6.02 13.91
N GLY A 111 16.99 4.92 14.28
CA GLY A 111 17.10 4.31 15.62
C GLY A 111 15.98 4.63 16.61
N GLY A 112 15.05 3.68 16.77
CA GLY A 112 14.08 3.66 17.87
C GLY A 112 12.64 3.80 17.39
N GLY A 113 11.90 2.68 17.39
CA GLY A 113 10.49 2.62 17.03
C GLY A 113 9.66 3.56 17.89
N SER A 114 9.42 4.76 17.36
CA SER A 114 8.28 5.56 17.74
C SER A 114 7.14 5.05 16.86
N SER A 115 6.08 4.49 17.44
CA SER A 115 4.82 4.22 16.75
C SER A 115 4.25 5.56 16.29
N ALA A 116 4.83 6.14 15.24
CA ALA A 116 4.21 7.20 14.48
C ALA A 116 2.89 6.59 14.00
N SER A 117 1.80 6.97 14.67
CA SER A 117 0.45 6.46 14.43
C SER A 117 0.26 6.34 12.92
N SER A 118 0.25 5.11 12.41
CA SER A 118 0.15 4.89 10.97
C SER A 118 -1.14 5.56 10.53
N GLN A 119 -1.03 6.49 9.59
CA GLN A 119 -2.19 7.21 9.09
C GLN A 119 -3.16 6.17 8.53
N LYS A 120 -4.31 6.04 9.19
CA LYS A 120 -5.36 5.13 8.79
C LYS A 120 -6.21 5.80 7.71
N TRP A 121 -6.41 5.09 6.61
CA TRP A 121 -7.21 5.51 5.47
C TRP A 121 -8.53 4.75 5.47
N LEU A 122 -9.52 5.27 4.76
CA LEU A 122 -10.74 4.53 4.43
C LEU A 122 -10.73 4.29 2.92
N LEU A 123 -10.92 3.04 2.50
CA LEU A 123 -10.96 2.65 1.10
C LEU A 123 -12.41 2.31 0.74
N PHE A 124 -12.91 2.82 -0.37
CA PHE A 124 -14.21 2.41 -0.89
C PHE A 124 -14.07 1.11 -1.71
N ASN A 125 -14.65 0.01 -1.24
CA ASN A 125 -14.52 -1.29 -1.92
C ASN A 125 -15.57 -1.53 -3.02
N GLY A 126 -16.37 -0.51 -3.35
CA GLY A 126 -17.52 -0.61 -4.27
C GLY A 126 -18.87 -0.75 -3.55
N HIS A 127 -18.86 -1.02 -2.24
CA HIS A 127 -20.07 -1.18 -1.44
C HIS A 127 -20.06 -0.31 -0.18
N VAL A 128 -18.95 -0.30 0.54
CA VAL A 128 -18.78 0.37 1.84
C VAL A 128 -17.36 0.94 1.97
N LEU A 129 -17.16 1.80 2.95
CA LEU A 129 -15.83 2.20 3.37
C LEU A 129 -15.22 1.12 4.26
N VAL A 130 -13.95 0.78 4.02
CA VAL A 130 -13.19 -0.20 4.80
C VAL A 130 -11.92 0.47 5.32
N PRO A 131 -11.58 0.32 6.62
CA PRO A 131 -10.32 0.82 7.14
C PRO A 131 -9.13 0.14 6.46
N TYR A 132 -8.12 0.94 6.10
CA TYR A 132 -6.91 0.46 5.46
C TYR A 132 -5.67 1.17 6.04
N THR A 133 -4.66 0.39 6.39
CA THR A 133 -3.39 0.90 6.93
C THR A 133 -2.25 0.40 6.06
N PRO A 134 -1.65 1.24 5.20
CA PRO A 134 -0.46 0.85 4.46
C PRO A 134 0.66 0.37 5.40
N PRO A 135 1.35 -0.74 5.09
CA PRO A 135 1.33 -1.50 3.85
C PRO A 135 0.52 -2.81 3.91
N ASP A 136 -0.55 -2.86 4.70
CA ASP A 136 -1.40 -4.05 4.84
C ASP A 136 -1.94 -4.53 3.48
N LEU A 137 -2.51 -5.74 3.44
CA LEU A 137 -3.16 -6.25 2.23
C LEU A 137 -4.33 -5.36 1.82
N LEU A 138 -4.41 -5.04 0.53
CA LEU A 138 -5.50 -4.23 0.00
C LEU A 138 -6.83 -4.98 0.15
N PRO A 139 -7.86 -4.36 0.77
CA PRO A 139 -9.19 -4.97 0.93
C PRO A 139 -10.01 -4.84 -0.35
N LEU A 140 -9.50 -5.38 -1.45
CA LEU A 140 -10.13 -5.36 -2.78
C LEU A 140 -10.23 -6.77 -3.35
N ASP A 141 -11.43 -7.13 -3.82
CA ASP A 141 -11.66 -8.45 -4.44
C ASP A 141 -11.04 -8.56 -5.83
N GLN A 142 -11.04 -7.45 -6.59
CA GLN A 142 -10.58 -7.39 -7.98
C GLN A 142 -9.53 -6.28 -8.17
N PRO A 143 -8.30 -6.46 -7.67
CA PRO A 143 -7.26 -5.43 -7.76
C PRO A 143 -6.83 -5.11 -9.20
N LEU A 144 -7.05 -6.02 -10.16
CA LEU A 144 -6.73 -5.79 -11.58
C LEU A 144 -7.64 -4.75 -12.25
N ASN A 145 -8.80 -4.45 -11.66
CA ASN A 145 -9.70 -3.41 -12.17
C ASN A 145 -9.22 -1.99 -11.80
N LEU A 146 -8.25 -1.88 -10.88
CA LEU A 146 -7.62 -0.60 -10.60
C LEU A 146 -6.96 -0.07 -11.88
N PRO A 147 -7.04 1.24 -12.17
CA PRO A 147 -6.47 1.82 -13.39
C PRO A 147 -4.99 1.49 -13.62
N THR A 148 -4.23 1.26 -12.55
CA THR A 148 -2.81 0.91 -12.59
C THR A 148 -2.40 0.16 -11.32
N PRO A 149 -1.39 -0.73 -11.40
CA PRO A 149 -0.79 -1.36 -10.21
C PRO A 149 -0.08 -0.36 -9.28
N PHE A 150 0.08 0.91 -9.66
CA PHE A 150 0.68 1.93 -8.79
C PHE A 150 -0.36 2.82 -8.10
N TYR A 151 -1.64 2.45 -8.13
CA TYR A 151 -2.76 3.30 -7.75
C TYR A 151 -2.59 3.90 -6.34
N TYR A 152 -2.06 3.12 -5.41
CA TYR A 152 -1.85 3.49 -4.01
C TYR A 152 -0.41 3.89 -3.67
N ALA A 153 0.51 3.94 -4.64
CA ALA A 153 1.93 4.13 -4.40
C ALA A 153 2.29 5.42 -3.62
N HIS A 154 1.37 6.39 -3.60
CA HIS A 154 1.52 7.70 -2.98
C HIS A 154 1.12 7.75 -1.49
N ILE A 155 0.39 6.75 -0.98
CA ILE A 155 0.09 6.59 0.46
C ILE A 155 0.93 5.49 1.11
N MET A 156 1.74 4.77 0.33
CA MET A 156 2.62 3.73 0.85
C MET A 156 3.81 4.33 1.60
N PRO A 157 4.27 3.68 2.67
CA PRO A 157 5.55 4.03 3.29
C PRO A 157 6.69 3.97 2.28
N ALA A 158 7.73 4.77 2.52
CA ALA A 158 8.90 4.78 1.66
C ALA A 158 9.52 3.38 1.54
N PHE A 159 10.00 3.03 0.35
CA PHE A 159 10.66 1.75 0.05
C PHE A 159 9.81 0.49 0.33
N THR A 160 8.50 0.66 0.46
CA THR A 160 7.57 -0.46 0.63
C THR A 160 6.82 -0.74 -0.67
N ASN A 161 6.71 -2.03 -0.99
CA ASN A 161 6.00 -2.54 -2.16
C ASN A 161 4.51 -2.75 -1.86
N LEU A 162 3.69 -2.66 -2.90
CA LEU A 162 2.26 -2.97 -2.80
C LEU A 162 2.07 -4.48 -2.92
N SER A 163 1.23 -5.04 -2.07
CA SER A 163 0.81 -6.44 -2.15
C SER A 163 -0.64 -6.55 -2.59
N TYR A 164 -0.89 -7.49 -3.49
CA TYR A 164 -2.19 -7.78 -4.07
C TYR A 164 -2.56 -9.23 -3.86
N VAL A 165 -3.78 -9.50 -3.45
CA VAL A 165 -4.33 -10.85 -3.54
C VAL A 165 -4.91 -11.02 -4.94
N ILE A 166 -4.28 -11.87 -5.75
CA ILE A 166 -4.74 -12.14 -7.12
C ILE A 166 -5.06 -13.62 -7.23
N THR A 167 -6.35 -13.93 -7.32
CA THR A 167 -6.86 -15.31 -7.36
C THR A 167 -6.69 -15.96 -8.73
N GLN A 168 -6.69 -15.15 -9.78
CA GLN A 168 -6.54 -15.59 -11.15
C GLN A 168 -5.96 -14.44 -11.97
N LEU A 169 -4.84 -14.69 -12.65
CA LEU A 169 -4.36 -13.76 -13.68
C LEU A 169 -5.12 -14.05 -14.98
N PRO A 170 -5.44 -13.04 -15.79
CA PRO A 170 -6.01 -13.26 -17.11
C PRO A 170 -5.04 -14.04 -18.01
N VAL A 171 -5.58 -14.85 -18.94
CA VAL A 171 -4.78 -15.68 -19.86
C VAL A 171 -3.84 -14.79 -20.68
N CYS A 172 -2.59 -15.21 -20.83
CA CYS A 172 -1.61 -14.55 -21.69
C CYS A 172 -1.29 -15.45 -22.88
N ASP A 173 -1.58 -14.96 -24.09
CA ASP A 173 -1.35 -15.71 -25.34
C ASP A 173 0.14 -15.75 -25.76
N ASP A 174 0.97 -14.90 -25.16
CA ASP A 174 2.41 -14.87 -25.42
C ASP A 174 3.13 -16.10 -24.83
N VAL A 175 4.19 -16.54 -25.50
CA VAL A 175 4.96 -17.69 -25.05
C VAL A 175 5.94 -17.23 -23.96
N PRO A 176 5.80 -17.72 -22.70
CA PRO A 176 6.63 -17.23 -21.61
C PRO A 176 8.10 -17.57 -21.78
N GLN A 177 8.95 -16.54 -21.68
CA GLN A 177 10.38 -16.71 -21.55
C GLN A 177 10.70 -17.05 -20.08
N LEU A 178 10.92 -18.34 -19.81
CA LEU A 178 11.24 -18.85 -18.49
C LEU A 178 12.75 -18.94 -18.27
N THR A 179 13.23 -18.33 -17.19
CA THR A 179 14.64 -18.36 -16.78
C THR A 179 14.78 -18.66 -15.30
N LEU A 180 15.74 -19.50 -14.93
CA LEU A 180 16.11 -19.73 -13.53
C LEU A 180 17.24 -18.76 -13.17
N ALA A 181 16.97 -17.84 -12.26
CA ALA A 181 17.93 -16.88 -11.78
C ALA A 181 18.28 -17.16 -10.32
N TYR A 182 19.41 -16.63 -9.85
CA TYR A 182 19.72 -16.60 -8.43
C TYR A 182 19.98 -15.17 -7.97
N SER A 183 19.65 -14.92 -6.71
CA SER A 183 19.97 -13.69 -5.98
C SER A 183 20.63 -14.04 -4.66
N SER A 184 21.46 -13.14 -4.13
CA SER A 184 22.08 -13.33 -2.83
C SER A 184 21.25 -12.62 -1.76
N LYS A 185 20.78 -13.33 -0.73
CA LYS A 185 20.00 -12.78 0.38
C LYS A 185 20.81 -12.88 1.68
N LYS A 186 20.79 -11.81 2.49
CA LYS A 186 21.31 -11.84 3.87
C LYS A 186 20.28 -12.51 4.77
N VAL A 187 20.71 -13.53 5.51
CA VAL A 187 19.87 -14.22 6.51
C VAL A 187 20.53 -14.04 7.87
N PRO A 188 19.80 -13.61 8.92
CA PRO A 188 20.35 -13.51 10.28
C PRO A 188 20.91 -14.84 10.75
N SER A 189 22.05 -14.81 11.42
CA SER A 189 22.64 -15.99 12.02
C SER A 189 21.95 -16.31 13.35
N PRO A 190 21.45 -17.54 13.57
CA PRO A 190 20.94 -17.96 14.88
C PRO A 190 22.00 -17.91 15.98
N HIS A 191 23.28 -17.99 15.61
CA HIS A 191 24.40 -18.12 16.54
C HIS A 191 25.17 -16.81 16.77
N SER A 192 24.80 -15.72 16.10
CA SER A 192 25.47 -14.43 16.26
C SER A 192 24.45 -13.30 16.11
N PRO A 193 24.19 -12.51 17.18
CA PRO A 193 23.16 -11.46 17.18
C PRO A 193 23.31 -10.43 16.06
N ASN A 194 24.55 -10.18 15.62
CA ASN A 194 24.88 -9.24 14.55
C ASN A 194 25.48 -9.94 13.31
N GLY A 195 25.47 -11.28 13.27
CA GLY A 195 26.01 -12.07 12.18
C GLY A 195 24.97 -12.32 11.11
N PHE A 196 25.40 -12.35 9.85
CA PHE A 196 24.54 -12.69 8.71
C PHE A 196 25.24 -13.72 7.83
N ALA A 197 24.49 -14.68 7.32
CA ALA A 197 24.93 -15.54 6.24
C ALA A 197 24.42 -15.00 4.90
N MET A 198 25.29 -15.04 3.88
CA MET A 198 24.88 -14.79 2.50
C MET A 198 24.41 -16.11 1.90
N VAL A 199 23.12 -16.23 1.59
CA VAL A 199 22.56 -17.42 0.94
C VAL A 199 22.18 -17.12 -0.50
N LYS A 200 22.35 -18.10 -1.38
CA LYS A 200 21.82 -18.03 -2.75
C LYS A 200 20.35 -18.45 -2.72
N LYS A 201 19.46 -17.55 -3.13
CA LYS A 201 18.05 -17.84 -3.39
C LYS A 201 17.87 -17.98 -4.89
N TYR A 202 17.44 -19.16 -5.32
CA TYR A 202 17.04 -19.40 -6.69
C TYR A 202 15.56 -19.03 -6.87
N SER A 203 15.24 -18.38 -7.99
CA SER A 203 13.88 -17.96 -8.36
C SER A 203 13.65 -18.23 -9.85
N TRP A 204 12.47 -18.76 -10.18
CA TRP A 204 12.01 -18.77 -11.57
C TRP A 204 11.49 -17.39 -11.95
N ILE A 205 11.84 -16.94 -13.15
CA ILE A 205 11.37 -15.69 -13.74
C ILE A 205 10.64 -16.05 -15.03
N ALA A 206 9.36 -15.71 -15.12
CA ALA A 206 8.55 -15.82 -16.33
C ALA A 206 8.31 -14.43 -16.90
N ARG A 207 8.76 -14.18 -18.13
CA ARG A 207 8.55 -12.91 -18.84
C ARG A 207 7.57 -13.11 -19.99
N VAL A 208 6.55 -12.26 -20.06
CA VAL A 208 5.55 -12.23 -21.15
C VAL A 208 5.17 -10.79 -21.48
N VAL A 209 4.68 -10.54 -22.68
CA VAL A 209 4.04 -9.29 -23.05
C VAL A 209 2.53 -9.48 -23.07
N ARG A 210 1.82 -8.74 -22.23
CA ARG A 210 0.37 -8.68 -22.20
C ARG A 210 -0.12 -7.50 -23.05
N LEU A 211 -0.76 -7.82 -24.16
CA LEU A 211 -1.49 -6.86 -24.97
C LEU A 211 -2.96 -6.84 -24.55
N ARG A 212 -3.64 -5.73 -24.85
CA ARG A 212 -5.08 -5.61 -24.65
C ARG A 212 -5.81 -6.52 -25.65
N THR A 213 -6.76 -7.28 -25.13
CA THR A 213 -7.66 -8.17 -25.83
C THR A 213 -9.11 -7.84 -25.44
N GLU A 214 -10.08 -8.26 -26.25
CA GLU A 214 -11.50 -8.07 -25.94
C GLU A 214 -11.96 -8.86 -24.70
N ALA A 215 -11.20 -9.89 -24.32
CA ALA A 215 -11.47 -10.74 -23.15
C ALA A 215 -11.02 -10.13 -21.81
N ASP A 216 -10.29 -9.00 -21.83
CA ASP A 216 -9.70 -8.40 -20.62
C ASP A 216 -10.70 -7.64 -19.73
N GLY A 217 -11.97 -7.57 -20.13
CA GLY A 217 -13.05 -7.00 -19.31
C GLY A 217 -12.75 -5.59 -18.80
N GLU A 218 -12.79 -5.43 -17.48
CA GLU A 218 -12.60 -4.16 -16.75
C GLU A 218 -11.16 -3.92 -16.26
N MET A 219 -10.20 -4.69 -16.75
CA MET A 219 -8.80 -4.56 -16.33
C MET A 219 -8.25 -3.16 -16.64
N GLY A 220 -7.59 -2.54 -15.65
CA GLY A 220 -7.05 -1.19 -15.79
C GLY A 220 -5.87 -1.11 -16.76
N GLU A 221 -5.78 0.00 -17.49
CA GLU A 221 -4.81 0.18 -18.58
C GLU A 221 -3.34 0.04 -18.13
N GLY A 222 -3.03 0.44 -16.90
CA GLY A 222 -1.68 0.34 -16.35
C GLY A 222 -1.22 -1.09 -16.06
N TRP A 223 -2.11 -2.08 -16.13
CA TRP A 223 -1.76 -3.49 -15.98
C TRP A 223 -1.30 -4.14 -17.30
N PHE A 224 -1.44 -3.48 -18.45
CA PHE A 224 -0.93 -4.01 -19.71
C PHE A 224 0.56 -3.70 -19.90
N GLY A 225 1.20 -4.42 -20.82
CA GLY A 225 2.62 -4.30 -21.13
C GLY A 225 3.41 -5.55 -20.75
N GLU A 226 4.68 -5.37 -20.40
CA GLU A 226 5.56 -6.49 -20.08
C GLU A 226 5.34 -6.95 -18.63
N TRP A 227 4.99 -8.22 -18.43
CA TRP A 227 4.94 -8.84 -17.12
C TRP A 227 6.17 -9.68 -16.87
N ILE A 228 6.69 -9.56 -15.65
CA ILE A 228 7.74 -10.39 -15.13
C ILE A 228 7.24 -10.98 -13.82
N LEU A 229 6.91 -12.26 -13.85
CA LEU A 229 6.46 -13.00 -12.68
C LEU A 229 7.66 -13.72 -12.07
N GLU A 230 7.90 -13.48 -10.78
CA GLU A 230 8.97 -14.13 -10.02
C GLU A 230 8.37 -15.15 -9.05
N GLY A 231 8.77 -16.41 -9.18
CA GLY A 231 8.36 -17.52 -8.32
C GLY A 231 9.56 -18.19 -7.66
N GLU A 232 9.31 -19.12 -6.73
CA GLU A 232 10.36 -19.91 -6.10
C GLU A 232 11.15 -20.73 -7.14
N GLY A 233 12.45 -20.94 -6.93
CA GLY A 233 13.34 -21.69 -7.84
C GLY A 233 13.10 -23.21 -7.89
N THR A 234 11.95 -23.69 -7.42
CA THR A 234 11.55 -25.10 -7.40
C THR A 234 10.74 -25.47 -8.66
N PRO A 235 10.60 -26.76 -9.00
CA PRO A 235 9.69 -27.20 -10.05
C PRO A 235 8.24 -26.74 -9.82
N GLU A 236 7.79 -26.71 -8.58
CA GLU A 236 6.46 -26.25 -8.17
C GLU A 236 6.31 -24.75 -8.41
N GLY A 237 7.33 -23.96 -8.06
CA GLY A 237 7.38 -22.53 -8.37
C GLY A 237 7.30 -22.25 -9.87
N LYS A 238 8.02 -23.03 -10.70
CA LYS A 238 7.91 -22.95 -12.16
C LYS A 238 6.49 -23.25 -12.65
N GLN A 239 5.89 -24.33 -12.15
CA GLN A 239 4.54 -24.74 -12.56
C GLN A 239 3.48 -23.72 -12.12
N LEU A 240 3.65 -23.09 -10.95
CA LEU A 240 2.80 -22.01 -10.47
C LEU A 240 2.81 -20.83 -11.44
N LEU A 241 3.99 -20.37 -11.89
CA LEU A 241 4.08 -19.29 -12.87
C LEU A 241 3.39 -19.64 -14.19
N LEU A 242 3.57 -20.87 -14.68
CA LEU A 242 2.91 -21.36 -15.90
C LEU A 242 1.39 -21.42 -15.73
N ASN A 243 0.90 -21.90 -14.58
CA ASN A 243 -0.54 -21.96 -14.28
C ASN A 243 -1.14 -20.56 -14.21
N ALA A 244 -0.41 -19.61 -13.61
CA ALA A 244 -0.82 -18.21 -13.51
C ALA A 244 -0.99 -17.59 -14.90
N LEU A 245 -0.01 -17.77 -15.80
CA LEU A 245 -0.06 -17.23 -17.16
C LEU A 245 -1.11 -17.89 -18.06
N LYS A 246 -1.47 -19.15 -17.79
CA LYS A 246 -2.58 -19.85 -18.46
C LYS A 246 -3.96 -19.45 -17.91
N GLY A 247 -3.99 -18.55 -16.93
CA GLY A 247 -5.21 -18.09 -16.27
C GLY A 247 -5.93 -19.17 -15.48
N TYR A 248 -5.21 -20.15 -14.93
CA TYR A 248 -5.80 -21.05 -13.95
C TYR A 248 -6.00 -20.34 -12.60
N SER A 249 -7.01 -20.78 -11.84
CA SER A 249 -7.20 -20.32 -10.48
C SER A 249 -6.01 -20.72 -9.61
N LEU A 250 -5.45 -19.74 -8.92
CA LEU A 250 -4.26 -19.88 -8.06
C LEU A 250 -4.63 -20.00 -6.58
N GLY A 251 -5.91 -19.77 -6.23
CA GLY A 251 -6.38 -19.59 -4.87
C GLY A 251 -6.03 -18.21 -4.31
N HIS A 252 -6.11 -18.02 -3.00
CA HIS A 252 -5.80 -16.75 -2.35
C HIS A 252 -4.28 -16.52 -2.28
N ARG A 253 -3.68 -16.04 -3.38
CA ARG A 253 -2.23 -15.84 -3.51
C ARG A 253 -1.86 -14.37 -3.48
N GLU A 254 -0.86 -14.07 -2.67
CA GLU A 254 -0.29 -12.73 -2.56
C GLU A 254 0.82 -12.52 -3.60
N TRP A 255 0.71 -11.40 -4.30
CA TRP A 255 1.65 -10.91 -5.29
C TRP A 255 2.14 -9.54 -4.89
N GLU A 256 3.44 -9.42 -4.70
CA GLU A 256 4.09 -8.17 -4.39
C GLU A 256 4.57 -7.49 -5.67
N LEU A 257 4.14 -6.25 -5.89
CA LEU A 257 4.63 -5.40 -6.95
C LEU A 257 5.99 -4.81 -6.57
N VAL A 258 7.07 -5.29 -7.19
CA VAL A 258 8.42 -4.81 -6.94
C VAL A 258 8.60 -3.47 -7.65
N ARG A 259 8.38 -2.37 -6.92
CA ARG A 259 8.31 -1.01 -7.47
C ARG A 259 9.60 -0.59 -8.15
N GLU A 260 10.76 -0.95 -7.59
CA GLU A 260 12.07 -0.56 -8.11
C GLU A 260 12.41 -1.24 -9.44
N LYS A 261 11.74 -2.37 -9.74
CA LYS A 261 11.92 -3.14 -10.98
C LYS A 261 10.81 -2.90 -12.00
N SER A 262 9.80 -2.11 -11.64
CA SER A 262 8.60 -1.86 -12.44
C SER A 262 8.59 -0.40 -12.92
N GLY A 263 8.06 -0.16 -14.12
CA GLY A 263 8.04 1.15 -14.76
C GLY A 263 8.16 1.06 -16.28
N GLY A 264 7.78 2.12 -17.00
CA GLY A 264 7.90 2.17 -18.47
C GLY A 264 7.11 1.08 -19.21
N GLY A 265 5.95 0.68 -18.68
CA GLY A 265 5.14 -0.41 -19.23
C GLY A 265 5.59 -1.82 -18.83
N LYS A 266 6.53 -1.94 -17.89
CA LYS A 266 6.98 -3.22 -17.31
C LYS A 266 6.53 -3.36 -15.86
N LEU A 267 6.00 -4.53 -15.52
CA LEU A 267 5.50 -4.88 -14.19
C LEU A 267 6.24 -6.09 -13.67
N TRP A 268 6.82 -5.97 -12.48
CA TRP A 268 7.48 -7.07 -11.79
C TRP A 268 6.63 -7.50 -10.61
N LEU A 269 6.00 -8.66 -10.72
CA LEU A 269 5.18 -9.26 -9.67
C LEU A 269 5.94 -10.43 -9.06
N ARG A 270 6.26 -10.32 -7.77
CA ARG A 270 6.91 -11.37 -7.01
C ARG A 270 5.87 -12.14 -6.21
N TYR A 271 5.87 -13.45 -6.36
CA TYR A 271 5.07 -14.31 -5.52
C TYR A 271 5.58 -14.27 -4.08
N ALA A 272 4.74 -13.82 -3.16
CA ALA A 272 5.01 -13.86 -1.73
C ALA A 272 4.56 -15.23 -1.21
N ALA A 273 5.47 -16.20 -1.22
CA ALA A 273 5.24 -17.43 -0.47
C ALA A 273 5.19 -17.07 1.02
N PHE A 274 4.14 -17.47 1.73
CA PHE A 274 4.09 -17.41 3.19
C PHE A 274 5.38 -18.02 3.75
N ALA A 275 6.17 -17.18 4.43
CA ALA A 275 7.41 -17.57 5.09
C ALA A 275 7.11 -18.18 6.46
#